data_AF-A0A3P8GCM2-F1
#
_entry.id   AF-A0A3P8GCM2-F1
#
_cell.length_a   1.000
_cell.length_b   1.000
_cell.length_c   1.000
_cell.angle_alpha   90.00
_cell.angle_beta   90.00
_cell.angle_gamma   90.00
#
_symmetry.space_group_name_H-M   'P 1'
#
loop_
_entity.id
_entity.type
_entity.pdbx_description
1 polymer ?
#
loop_
_entity_poly.entity_id
_entity_poly.type
_entity_poly.pdbx_seq_one_letter_code
_entity_poly.pdbx_strand_id
1 'polypeptide(L)'
;MNVVRASMMHKGSWSNLFEAAFFFQYRHYVVVIVVGNTKHTFIELCGLVESRLRVLVSNFEVNRYVKMAHVNCHAYGKGPNDDDANFVRKWFIGMEFDRNTNSLTSTVHNSNVSSDKATLNVDLSENISSFEKSIERGLSSEDLSVTVKYVKK
;
A
#
# COMPACT_ATOMS: atom_id res chain seq x y z
N MET A 1 -1.81 27.09 3.86
CA MET A 1 -0.88 27.70 4.85
C MET A 1 -0.11 26.58 5.51
N ASN A 2 1.22 26.66 5.60
CA ASN A 2 2.04 25.68 6.33
C ASN A 2 1.61 25.68 7.81
N VAL A 3 1.41 24.51 8.42
CA VAL A 3 0.99 24.35 9.83
C VAL A 3 1.87 25.15 10.77
N VAL A 4 3.19 25.13 10.56
CA VAL A 4 4.16 25.90 11.38
C VAL A 4 3.87 27.40 11.32
N ARG A 5 3.61 27.93 10.12
CA ARG A 5 3.28 29.36 9.94
C ARG A 5 1.97 29.72 10.62
N ALA A 6 0.97 28.84 10.56
CA ALA A 6 -0.31 29.04 11.24
C ALA A 6 -0.13 29.06 12.77
N SER A 7 0.68 28.15 13.32
CA SER A 7 0.98 28.13 14.76
C SER A 7 1.75 29.37 15.21
N MET A 8 2.76 29.80 14.46
CA MET A 8 3.50 31.05 14.73
C MET A 8 2.62 32.30 14.72
N MET A 9 1.58 32.32 13.87
CA MET A 9 0.62 33.42 13.79
C MET A 9 -0.53 33.30 14.81
N HIS A 10 -0.48 32.34 15.75
CA HIS A 10 -1.56 32.01 16.68
C HIS A 10 -2.91 31.67 16.01
N LYS A 11 -2.85 31.17 14.77
CA LYS A 11 -4.02 30.77 13.96
C LYS A 11 -4.28 29.26 14.00
N GLY A 12 -3.52 28.50 14.79
CA GLY A 12 -3.68 27.06 14.97
C GLY A 12 -2.85 26.52 16.13
N SER A 13 -3.22 25.34 16.64
CA SER A 13 -2.47 24.67 17.72
C SER A 13 -1.21 23.98 17.18
N TRP A 14 -0.16 23.89 18.00
CA TRP A 14 1.01 23.05 17.73
C TRP A 14 0.66 21.56 17.66
N SER A 15 -0.43 21.14 18.31
CA SER A 15 -0.94 19.77 18.26
C SER A 15 -1.18 19.28 16.82
N ASN A 16 -1.59 20.18 15.92
CA ASN A 16 -1.89 19.87 14.52
C ASN A 16 -0.65 19.38 13.74
N LEU A 17 0.57 19.69 14.22
CA LEU A 17 1.82 19.19 13.61
C LEU A 17 2.00 17.68 13.80
N PHE A 18 1.38 17.12 14.83
CA PHE A 18 1.54 15.73 15.25
C PHE A 18 0.35 14.84 14.87
N GLU A 19 -0.64 15.38 14.14
CA GLU A 19 -1.76 14.58 13.66
C GLU A 19 -1.33 13.63 12.53
N ALA A 20 -1.65 12.35 12.69
CA ALA A 20 -1.32 11.32 11.71
C ALA A 20 -2.22 11.45 10.46
N ALA A 21 -1.62 11.78 9.31
CA ALA A 21 -2.38 12.04 8.08
C ALA A 21 -2.43 10.87 7.07
N PHE A 22 -1.72 9.77 7.32
CA PHE A 22 -1.46 8.73 6.30
C PHE A 22 -2.73 8.17 5.64
N PHE A 23 -3.74 7.78 6.43
CA PHE A 23 -5.00 7.19 5.91
C PHE A 23 -5.98 8.21 5.29
N PHE A 24 -5.65 9.51 5.36
CA PHE A 24 -6.42 10.58 4.74
C PHE A 24 -5.72 11.15 3.50
N GLN A 25 -4.45 10.82 3.30
CA GLN A 25 -3.61 11.40 2.25
C GLN A 25 -3.76 10.71 0.88
N TYR A 26 -4.13 9.43 0.85
CA TYR A 26 -4.20 8.64 -0.40
C TYR A 26 -5.62 8.15 -0.68
N ARG A 27 -5.90 7.90 -1.96
CA ARG A 27 -7.14 7.26 -2.43
C ARG A 27 -6.98 5.76 -2.65
N HIS A 28 -5.74 5.33 -2.86
CA HIS A 28 -5.39 3.98 -3.24
C HIS A 28 -4.35 3.46 -2.25
N TYR A 29 -4.51 2.22 -1.83
CA TYR A 29 -3.65 1.57 -0.86
C TYR A 29 -3.32 0.17 -1.32
N VAL A 30 -2.08 -0.24 -1.12
CA VAL A 30 -1.67 -1.65 -1.14
C VAL A 30 -1.41 -2.07 0.31
N VAL A 31 -1.96 -3.21 0.70
CA VAL A 31 -1.87 -3.75 2.06
C VAL A 31 -1.15 -5.08 1.99
N VAL A 32 -0.02 -5.19 2.67
CA VAL A 32 0.70 -6.45 2.84
C VAL A 32 0.26 -7.04 4.18
N ILE A 33 -0.32 -8.24 4.14
CA ILE A 33 -0.89 -8.92 5.31
C ILE A 33 -0.11 -10.21 5.53
N VAL A 34 0.40 -10.37 6.75
CA VAL A 34 1.03 -11.60 7.22
C VAL A 34 0.13 -12.22 8.28
N VAL A 35 -0.17 -13.51 8.11
CA VAL A 35 -0.92 -14.31 9.07
C VAL A 35 -0.08 -15.51 9.47
N GLY A 36 -0.11 -15.88 10.75
CA GLY A 36 0.55 -17.08 11.23
C GLY A 36 -0.07 -17.65 12.50
N ASN A 37 0.25 -18.92 12.77
CA ASN A 37 -0.22 -19.64 13.95
C ASN A 37 0.84 -19.79 15.05
N THR A 38 2.12 -19.65 14.70
CA THR A 38 3.26 -19.84 15.62
C THR A 38 4.04 -18.54 15.77
N LYS A 39 4.24 -18.09 17.03
CA LYS A 39 4.84 -16.78 17.34
C LYS A 39 6.25 -16.61 16.77
N HIS A 40 7.10 -17.63 16.89
CA HIS A 40 8.50 -17.54 16.47
C HIS A 40 8.62 -17.31 14.96
N THR A 41 8.05 -18.21 14.17
CA THR A 41 8.09 -18.15 12.70
C THR A 41 7.34 -16.92 12.17
N PHE A 42 6.28 -16.48 12.85
CA PHE A 42 5.58 -15.24 12.52
C PHE A 42 6.48 -14.01 12.66
N ILE A 43 7.27 -13.91 13.73
CA ILE A 43 8.19 -12.78 13.92
C ILE A 43 9.28 -12.79 12.85
N GLU A 44 9.85 -13.95 12.52
CA GLU A 44 10.85 -14.09 11.45
C GLU A 44 10.27 -13.66 10.09
N LEU A 45 9.07 -14.12 9.77
CA LEU A 45 8.38 -13.74 8.53
C LEU A 45 8.05 -12.25 8.50
N CYS A 46 7.63 -11.67 9.62
CA CYS A 46 7.42 -10.23 9.72
C CYS A 46 8.71 -9.46 9.42
N GLY A 47 9.85 -9.89 9.97
CA GLY A 47 11.16 -9.29 9.70
C GLY A 47 11.58 -9.42 8.23
N LEU A 48 11.34 -10.58 7.62
CA LEU A 48 11.59 -10.80 6.19
C LEU A 48 10.74 -9.87 5.33
N VAL A 49 9.43 -9.81 5.59
CA VAL A 49 8.51 -8.92 4.88
C VAL A 49 8.93 -7.46 5.03
N GLU A 50 9.22 -7.02 6.25
CA GLU A 50 9.65 -5.64 6.54
C GLU A 50 10.92 -5.27 5.78
N SER A 51 11.91 -6.17 5.72
CA SER A 51 13.16 -5.96 4.95
C SER A 51 12.95 -5.81 3.44
N ARG A 52 11.84 -6.33 2.92
CA ARG A 52 11.53 -6.36 1.48
C ARG A 52 10.50 -5.32 1.05
N LEU A 53 9.82 -4.63 1.98
CA LEU A 53 8.83 -3.60 1.65
C LEU A 53 9.41 -2.50 0.75
N ARG A 54 10.66 -2.10 0.98
CA ARG A 54 11.33 -1.10 0.14
C ARG A 54 11.52 -1.59 -1.31
N VAL A 55 11.81 -2.88 -1.50
CA VAL A 55 11.92 -3.46 -2.84
C VAL A 55 10.57 -3.42 -3.55
N LEU A 56 9.48 -3.74 -2.85
CA LEU A 56 8.13 -3.64 -3.41
C LEU A 56 7.79 -2.20 -3.81
N VAL A 57 8.07 -1.21 -2.94
CA VAL A 57 7.90 0.21 -3.25
C VAL A 57 8.69 0.61 -4.50
N SER A 58 9.98 0.27 -4.55
CA SER A 58 10.81 0.61 -5.71
C SER A 58 10.29 -0.04 -6.99
N ASN A 59 9.79 -1.27 -6.92
CA ASN A 59 9.16 -1.94 -8.06
C ASN A 59 7.89 -1.20 -8.53
N PHE A 60 7.09 -0.66 -7.61
CA PHE A 60 5.95 0.16 -7.97
C PHE A 60 6.36 1.50 -8.61
N GLU A 61 7.38 2.17 -8.08
CA GLU A 61 7.84 3.47 -8.60
C GLU A 61 8.50 3.37 -9.99
N VAL A 62 8.95 2.19 -10.39
CA VAL A 62 9.40 1.92 -11.77
C VAL A 62 8.24 1.94 -12.76
N ASN A 63 7.00 1.68 -12.31
CA ASN A 63 5.82 1.73 -13.16
C ASN A 63 5.49 3.19 -13.50
N ARG A 64 5.51 3.53 -14.80
CA ARG A 64 5.27 4.89 -15.33
C ARG A 64 3.93 5.53 -14.93
N TYR A 65 2.97 4.74 -14.45
CA TYR A 65 1.67 5.24 -14.01
C TYR A 65 1.63 5.53 -12.51
N VAL A 66 2.61 5.04 -11.74
CA VAL A 66 2.75 5.29 -10.30
C VAL A 66 3.59 6.55 -10.14
N LYS A 67 2.98 7.58 -9.58
CA LYS A 67 3.67 8.82 -9.23
C LYS A 67 4.44 8.69 -7.92
N MET A 68 3.84 8.01 -6.94
CA MET A 68 4.43 7.81 -5.62
C MET A 68 3.88 6.56 -4.95
N ALA A 69 4.75 5.80 -4.28
CA ALA A 69 4.38 4.70 -3.40
C ALA A 69 4.99 4.94 -2.01
N HIS A 70 4.14 5.21 -1.01
CA HIS A 70 4.57 5.58 0.34
C HIS A 70 4.23 4.48 1.34
N VAL A 71 5.25 3.74 1.81
CA VAL A 71 5.10 2.80 2.93
C VAL A 71 4.88 3.56 4.24
N ASN A 72 3.84 3.16 4.98
CA ASN A 72 3.69 3.56 6.38
C ASN A 72 4.72 2.82 7.24
N CYS A 73 5.53 3.57 7.99
CA CYS A 73 6.53 3.01 8.90
C CYS A 73 5.91 2.25 10.09
N HIS A 74 4.60 2.40 10.33
CA HIS A 74 3.89 1.66 11.35
C HIS A 74 3.22 0.40 10.79
N ALA A 75 3.44 -0.72 11.47
CA ALA A 75 2.74 -1.97 11.23
C ALA A 75 1.53 -2.08 12.16
N TYR A 76 0.42 -2.60 11.66
CA TYR A 76 -0.83 -2.76 12.41
C TYR A 76 -1.10 -4.23 12.68
N GLY A 77 -1.67 -4.52 13.85
CA GLY A 77 -2.03 -5.88 14.24
C GLY A 77 -3.40 -6.32 13.71
N LYS A 78 -3.98 -7.29 14.42
CA LYS A 78 -5.32 -7.82 14.18
C LYS A 78 -6.37 -6.71 14.28
N GLY A 79 -7.24 -6.64 13.29
CA GLY A 79 -8.42 -5.76 13.23
C GLY A 79 -9.72 -6.54 13.40
N PRO A 80 -10.88 -5.85 13.37
CA PRO A 80 -12.18 -6.45 13.66
C PRO A 80 -12.63 -7.55 12.68
N ASN A 81 -12.13 -7.50 11.45
CA ASN A 81 -12.51 -8.41 10.35
C ASN A 81 -11.45 -9.49 10.08
N ASP A 82 -10.42 -9.59 10.93
CA ASP A 82 -9.48 -10.70 10.84
C ASP A 82 -10.06 -11.81 11.71
N ASP A 83 -10.44 -12.93 11.09
CA ASP A 83 -11.05 -14.13 11.71
C ASP A 83 -10.24 -14.70 12.89
N ASP A 84 -10.44 -15.95 13.30
CA ASP A 84 -9.72 -16.61 14.41
C ASP A 84 -8.19 -16.80 14.21
N ALA A 85 -7.58 -16.10 13.25
CA ALA A 85 -6.13 -16.01 13.10
C ALA A 85 -5.44 -15.58 14.41
N ASN A 86 -4.45 -16.37 14.83
CA ASN A 86 -3.71 -16.16 16.08
C ASN A 86 -2.79 -14.93 16.02
N PHE A 87 -2.05 -14.79 14.91
CA PHE A 87 -1.14 -13.66 14.70
C PHE A 87 -1.40 -13.03 13.34
N VAL A 88 -1.57 -11.71 13.33
CA VAL A 88 -1.79 -10.91 12.12
C VAL A 88 -0.92 -9.66 12.19
N ARG A 89 -0.23 -9.34 11.10
CA ARG A 89 0.47 -8.07 10.91
C ARG A 89 0.20 -7.50 9.53
N LYS A 90 0.03 -6.18 9.47
CA LYS A 90 -0.34 -5.45 8.25
C LYS A 90 0.55 -4.25 8.06
N TRP A 91 1.02 -4.06 6.84
CA TRP A 91 1.70 -2.83 6.41
C TRP A 91 0.90 -2.19 5.29
N PHE A 92 0.84 -0.87 5.31
CA PHE A 92 0.08 -0.08 4.34
C PHE A 92 1.02 0.72 3.46
N ILE A 93 0.73 0.73 2.17
CA ILE A 93 1.45 1.50 1.16
C ILE A 93 0.43 2.41 0.49
N GLY A 94 0.57 3.71 0.68
CA GLY A 94 -0.25 4.72 0.02
C GLY A 94 0.22 4.93 -1.42
N MET A 95 -0.70 4.84 -2.36
CA MET A 95 -0.41 4.94 -3.79
C MET A 95 -0.97 6.24 -4.36
N GLU A 96 -0.13 6.95 -5.12
CA GLU A 96 -0.53 8.06 -5.98
C GLU A 96 -0.22 7.70 -7.43
N PHE A 97 -1.20 7.85 -8.31
CA PHE A 97 -1.05 7.55 -9.74
C PHE A 97 -1.05 8.84 -10.56
N ASP A 98 -0.23 8.86 -11.61
CA ASP A 98 -0.23 9.95 -12.57
C ASP A 98 -1.50 9.93 -13.42
N ARG A 99 -2.22 11.04 -13.42
CA ARG A 99 -3.42 11.25 -14.22
C ARG A 99 -3.14 11.69 -15.65
N ASN A 100 -1.87 11.70 -16.08
CA ASN A 100 -1.51 12.32 -17.34
C ASN A 100 -2.13 11.55 -18.52
N THR A 101 -3.02 12.23 -19.25
CA THR A 101 -3.80 11.71 -20.39
C THR A 101 -2.93 11.26 -21.57
N ASN A 102 -1.65 11.61 -21.61
CA ASN A 102 -0.77 11.23 -22.72
C ASN A 102 -0.19 9.82 -22.60
N SER A 103 -0.36 9.16 -21.45
CA SER A 103 0.01 7.74 -21.26
C SER A 103 -1.13 6.77 -21.62
N LEU A 104 -2.22 7.27 -22.20
CA LEU A 104 -3.39 6.50 -22.64
C LEU A 104 -3.09 5.75 -23.94
N THR A 105 -2.56 4.53 -23.87
CA THR A 105 -2.76 3.56 -24.95
C THR A 105 -4.05 2.80 -24.66
N SER A 106 -5.17 3.34 -25.15
CA SER A 106 -6.47 2.65 -25.17
C SER A 106 -6.37 1.42 -26.07
N THR A 107 -6.38 0.23 -25.49
CA THR A 107 -6.66 -0.98 -26.27
C THR A 107 -8.16 -1.02 -26.55
N VAL A 108 -8.52 -0.46 -27.71
CA VAL A 108 -9.52 -0.93 -28.70
C VAL A 108 -11.03 -0.74 -28.39
N HIS A 109 -11.61 0.20 -29.17
CA HIS A 109 -12.80 0.05 -30.04
C HIS A 109 -14.16 -0.27 -29.37
N ASN A 110 -14.99 0.76 -29.16
CA ASN A 110 -16.21 0.97 -29.94
C ASN A 110 -16.82 2.33 -29.58
N SER A 111 -17.54 2.90 -30.54
CA SER A 111 -18.14 4.22 -30.53
C SER A 111 -19.39 4.32 -29.64
N ASN A 112 -19.60 5.55 -29.17
CA ASN A 112 -20.80 6.10 -28.51
C ASN A 112 -20.97 5.84 -27.01
N VAL A 113 -21.14 6.98 -26.30
CA VAL A 113 -21.86 7.22 -25.03
C VAL A 113 -20.98 7.73 -23.88
N SER A 114 -21.33 8.97 -23.48
CA SER A 114 -21.09 9.69 -22.22
C SER A 114 -19.67 9.93 -21.71
N SER A 115 -19.51 11.11 -21.11
CA SER A 115 -18.34 11.66 -20.41
C SER A 115 -17.95 10.86 -19.16
N ASP A 116 -17.70 9.56 -19.29
CA ASP A 116 -17.24 8.72 -18.22
C ASP A 116 -15.73 8.89 -18.05
N LYS A 117 -15.35 9.30 -16.83
CA LYS A 117 -13.97 9.52 -16.39
C LYS A 117 -13.14 8.30 -16.76
N ALA A 118 -12.15 8.47 -17.64
CA ALA A 118 -11.16 7.45 -17.97
C ALA A 118 -10.63 6.79 -16.68
N THR A 119 -10.93 5.51 -16.50
CA THR A 119 -10.42 4.71 -15.39
C THR A 119 -9.01 4.24 -15.74
N LEU A 120 -8.02 4.66 -14.95
CA LEU A 120 -6.66 4.15 -15.07
C LEU A 120 -6.65 2.68 -14.61
N ASN A 121 -6.60 1.75 -15.55
CA ASN A 121 -6.38 0.33 -15.27
C ASN A 121 -4.87 0.09 -15.15
N VAL A 122 -4.27 0.53 -14.05
CA VAL A 122 -2.86 0.23 -13.74
C VAL A 122 -2.79 -1.20 -13.22
N ASP A 123 -2.18 -2.09 -13.98
CA ASP A 123 -1.92 -3.46 -13.54
C ASP A 123 -0.66 -3.49 -12.65
N LEU A 124 -0.83 -3.94 -11.41
CA LEU A 124 0.22 -4.11 -10.41
C LEU A 124 0.46 -5.60 -10.07
N SER A 125 -0.24 -6.51 -10.77
CA SER A 125 -0.27 -7.93 -10.42
C SER A 125 1.10 -8.59 -10.53
N GLU A 126 1.91 -8.20 -11.53
CA GLU A 126 3.27 -8.71 -11.70
C GLU A 126 4.18 -8.29 -10.54
N ASN A 127 4.13 -7.02 -10.14
CA ASN A 127 4.92 -6.50 -9.02
C ASN A 127 4.58 -7.22 -7.71
N ILE A 128 3.27 -7.44 -7.49
CA ILE A 128 2.74 -8.17 -6.33
C ILE A 128 3.20 -9.63 -6.36
N SER A 129 2.98 -10.34 -7.47
CA SER A 129 3.36 -11.75 -7.60
C SER A 129 4.86 -11.96 -7.45
N SER A 130 5.69 -11.06 -8.01
CA SER A 130 7.13 -11.12 -7.84
C SER A 130 7.55 -10.94 -6.38
N PHE A 131 6.84 -10.10 -5.62
CA PHE A 131 7.10 -9.90 -4.21
C PHE A 131 6.72 -11.14 -3.39
N GLU A 132 5.52 -11.68 -3.58
CA GLU A 132 5.05 -12.88 -2.88
C GLU A 132 6.00 -14.06 -3.11
N LYS A 133 6.40 -14.31 -4.38
CA LYS A 133 7.41 -15.33 -4.72
C LYS A 133 8.76 -15.10 -4.06
N SER A 134 9.16 -13.84 -3.86
CA SER A 134 10.42 -13.52 -3.17
C SER A 134 10.35 -13.83 -1.67
N ILE A 135 9.17 -13.76 -1.06
CA ILE A 135 8.97 -14.07 0.35
C ILE A 135 8.90 -15.59 0.55
N GLU A 136 8.16 -16.30 -0.29
CA GLU A 136 8.03 -17.77 -0.26
C GLU A 136 9.39 -18.49 -0.36
N ARG A 137 10.32 -17.95 -1.15
CA ARG A 137 11.70 -18.48 -1.27
C ARG A 137 12.52 -18.31 0.02
N GLY A 138 12.20 -17.33 0.85
CA GLY A 138 12.96 -17.01 2.05
C GLY A 138 12.50 -17.78 3.29
N LEU A 139 11.20 -18.06 3.40
CA LEU A 139 10.58 -18.78 4.51
C LEU A 139 9.37 -19.57 3.98
N SER A 140 9.47 -20.90 3.96
CA SER A 140 8.36 -21.80 3.63
C SER A 140 7.94 -22.55 4.88
N SER A 141 6.78 -22.23 5.42
CA SER A 141 6.11 -22.98 6.49
C SER A 141 4.62 -23.01 6.18
N GLU A 142 3.98 -24.18 6.32
CA GLU A 142 2.55 -24.36 6.02
C GLU A 142 1.63 -23.55 6.96
N ASP A 143 2.16 -23.12 8.11
CA ASP A 143 1.43 -22.35 9.12
C ASP A 143 1.44 -20.82 8.87
N LEU A 144 2.06 -20.37 7.77
CA LEU A 144 2.25 -18.96 7.46
C LEU A 144 1.63 -18.60 6.11
N SER A 145 1.05 -17.42 6.04
CA SER A 145 0.61 -16.86 4.75
C SER A 145 0.96 -15.38 4.66
N VAL A 146 1.36 -14.97 3.47
CA VAL A 146 1.53 -13.57 3.09
C VAL A 146 0.60 -13.30 1.93
N THR A 147 -0.23 -12.27 2.07
CA THR A 147 -1.14 -11.84 1.01
C THR A 147 -1.00 -10.35 0.80
N VAL A 148 -0.98 -9.93 -0.47
CA VAL A 148 -0.98 -8.51 -0.82
C VAL A 148 -2.31 -8.15 -1.45
N LYS A 149 -3.00 -7.15 -0.87
CA LYS A 149 -4.31 -6.70 -1.33
C LYS A 149 -4.27 -5.25 -1.76
N TYR A 150 -4.89 -4.96 -2.89
CA TYR A 150 -5.15 -3.59 -3.32
C TYR A 150 -6.52 -3.12 -2.83
N VAL A 151 -6.58 -1.92 -2.27
CA VAL A 151 -7.79 -1.31 -1.71
C VAL A 151 -7.91 0.12 -2.23
N LYS A 152 -9.12 0.47 -2.70
CA LYS A 152 -9.47 1.84 -3.07
C LYS A 152 -10.48 2.37 -2.05
N LYS A 153 -10.22 3.58 -1.55
CA LYS A 153 -11.13 4.32 -0.66
C LYS A 153 -12.27 4.97 -1.46
#